data_AF-A0A9D9J2U6-F1
#
_entry.id   AF-A0A9D9J2U6-F1
#
_cell.length_a   1.000
_cell.length_b   1.000
_cell.length_c   1.000
_cell.angle_alpha   90.00
_cell.angle_beta   90.00
_cell.angle_gamma   90.00
#
_symmetry.space_group_name_H-M   'P 1'
#
loop_
_entity.id
_entity.type
_entity.pdbx_description
1 polymer ?
#
loop_
_entity_poly.entity_id
_entity_poly.type
_entity_poly.pdbx_seq_one_letter_code
_entity_poly.pdbx_strand_id
1 'polypeptide(L)'
;MDRRIYGILLLPALFAAACSSADLDADRPAGPDSGLTGLGDGLCVVDFAVVEAASTKAFGENLPASQRISSLIYLLYDADGNIVKERVVPDIGPETIWPLRRPDAGGNMTWEQREALKDTLLASASYTAVFIANAEPDLFGLDGMSDDAVVLHYKSLAGGTASGQPLYGLADGGSQTGYDYLPLRDIYLSLPAVPFSDGNMFYMCVKEIPALKTGSGEATPGVVNCPVQLHRIVSRTDIRRIEPQTDYLADAEAWSAYIQERVDASLYPQSVRPALFDSVKEFMDGFATDFGLQAFQDIPDMPGYITFADRMKSDEVAEAILAGLDGIDGIEGAVIQYCYEQCAAEQSGLLSRMPQWNGAEVTLDVPNLADRFTVYGQTPSHAGSLASPVVYKADSGQAAEPGLLSLAGFGDGILNRVTSFTFTPQGSAAWTVPVPDGLVIWYGANKRNSVVCDPVASIECNEQDRLYQMSVSLDLGALLRSGALSLGWDDAYAPVLEKVAEEGSHGSMESFTFNVSFPEIAGNISAVASFQ
;
A
#
# COMPACT_ATOMS: atom_id res chain seq x y z
N MET A 1 13.15 -46.17 4.04
CA MET A 1 14.21 -46.96 3.39
C MET A 1 14.97 -46.05 2.45
N ASP A 2 16.23 -45.80 2.84
CA ASP A 2 17.40 -45.28 2.12
C ASP A 2 17.26 -44.30 0.95
N ARG A 3 17.64 -43.04 1.27
CA ARG A 3 18.29 -42.09 0.35
C ARG A 3 19.76 -42.01 0.69
N ARG A 4 20.65 -42.47 -0.20
CA ARG A 4 22.03 -41.95 -0.35
C ARG A 4 22.54 -42.20 -1.77
N ILE A 5 22.66 -41.14 -2.56
CA ILE A 5 23.82 -40.93 -3.44
C ILE A 5 24.24 -39.46 -3.28
N TYR A 6 25.43 -39.29 -2.70
CA TYR A 6 26.22 -38.06 -2.72
C TYR A 6 26.94 -37.96 -4.06
N GLY A 7 27.09 -36.75 -4.60
CA GLY A 7 27.88 -36.55 -5.82
C GLY A 7 27.94 -35.10 -6.32
N ILE A 8 28.51 -34.21 -5.52
CA ILE A 8 29.40 -33.08 -5.89
C ILE A 8 28.90 -32.13 -7.03
N LEU A 9 28.54 -30.91 -6.63
CA LEU A 9 29.15 -29.68 -7.17
C LEU A 9 29.00 -28.55 -6.14
N LEU A 10 30.12 -28.27 -5.46
CA LEU A 10 30.41 -27.06 -4.71
C LEU A 10 30.56 -25.88 -5.68
N LEU A 11 30.18 -24.68 -5.21
CA LEU A 11 30.33 -23.32 -5.79
C LEU A 11 29.27 -22.92 -6.84
N PRO A 12 28.61 -21.74 -6.67
CA PRO A 12 29.20 -20.51 -6.13
C PRO A 12 28.45 -19.96 -4.90
N ALA A 13 29.03 -20.17 -3.72
CA ALA A 13 28.82 -19.30 -2.56
C ALA A 13 30.03 -18.36 -2.45
N LEU A 14 30.19 -17.45 -3.43
CA LEU A 14 31.22 -16.40 -3.43
C LEU A 14 31.01 -15.44 -4.62
N PHE A 15 29.85 -14.80 -4.68
CA PHE A 15 29.64 -13.54 -5.41
C PHE A 15 28.63 -12.67 -4.64
N ALA A 16 28.79 -12.58 -3.32
CA ALA A 16 28.35 -11.42 -2.58
C ALA A 16 29.43 -10.36 -2.85
N ALA A 17 29.09 -9.41 -3.71
CA ALA A 17 29.98 -8.34 -4.14
C ALA A 17 30.62 -7.65 -2.93
N ALA A 18 31.91 -7.87 -2.76
CA ALA A 18 32.81 -6.93 -2.12
C ALA A 18 32.84 -5.66 -2.99
N CYS A 19 31.86 -4.79 -2.79
CA CYS A 19 31.96 -3.36 -3.07
C CYS A 19 31.72 -2.64 -1.73
N SER A 20 32.46 -3.08 -0.72
CA SER A 20 32.58 -2.45 0.59
C SER A 20 33.63 -1.36 0.49
N SER A 21 33.24 -0.07 0.51
CA SER A 21 33.99 1.13 0.95
C SER A 21 35.45 1.39 0.47
N ALA A 22 36.12 0.44 -0.17
CA ALA A 22 37.54 0.45 -0.46
C ALA A 22 37.91 1.38 -1.62
N ASP A 23 36.94 1.73 -2.47
CA ASP A 23 37.15 2.69 -3.56
C ASP A 23 36.98 4.16 -3.11
N LEU A 24 36.52 4.41 -1.88
CA LEU A 24 36.48 5.75 -1.27
C LEU A 24 37.65 5.96 -0.29
N ASP A 25 38.16 4.87 0.29
CA ASP A 25 39.37 4.84 1.12
C ASP A 25 40.64 4.58 0.30
N ALA A 26 40.68 4.97 -0.99
CA ALA A 26 41.92 4.95 -1.74
C ALA A 26 42.90 5.96 -1.12
N ASP A 27 43.70 5.45 -0.19
CA ASP A 27 44.83 6.04 0.50
C ASP A 27 45.83 6.56 -0.54
N ARG A 28 45.56 7.75 -1.09
CA ARG A 28 46.47 8.45 -2.00
C ARG A 28 47.12 9.58 -1.22
N PRO A 29 48.46 9.61 -1.13
CA PRO A 29 49.15 10.78 -0.60
C PRO A 29 48.77 11.99 -1.44
N ALA A 30 48.48 13.11 -0.79
CA ALA A 30 48.13 14.38 -1.44
C ALA A 30 48.99 14.57 -2.69
N GLY A 31 48.34 14.55 -3.86
CA GLY A 31 49.01 14.92 -5.11
C GLY A 31 49.49 16.37 -5.00
N PRO A 32 50.53 16.77 -5.73
CA PRO A 32 51.04 18.12 -5.67
C PRO A 32 50.07 19.05 -6.39
N ASP A 33 48.99 19.43 -5.71
CA ASP A 33 48.16 20.52 -6.16
C ASP A 33 48.96 21.81 -5.98
N SER A 34 49.45 22.24 -7.13
CA SER A 34 50.12 23.50 -7.36
C SER A 34 49.15 24.63 -7.02
N GLY A 35 49.19 25.11 -5.78
CA GLY A 35 48.37 26.23 -5.32
C GLY A 35 48.22 26.42 -3.81
N LEU A 36 48.62 25.47 -2.96
CA LEU A 36 48.53 25.60 -1.49
C LEU A 36 49.72 26.39 -0.89
N THR A 37 50.03 27.56 -1.43
CA THR A 37 50.88 28.55 -0.75
C THR A 37 50.00 29.49 0.04
N GLY A 38 49.90 29.30 1.37
CA GLY A 38 49.31 30.30 2.27
C GLY A 38 48.09 29.89 3.11
N LEU A 39 47.90 28.60 3.43
CA LEU A 39 47.03 28.28 4.58
C LEU A 39 47.65 28.86 5.84
N GLY A 40 46.88 29.66 6.59
CA GLY A 40 47.32 30.17 7.89
C GLY A 40 47.63 29.03 8.85
N ASP A 41 48.61 29.24 9.74
CA ASP A 41 49.03 28.23 10.71
C ASP A 41 47.82 27.65 11.48
N GLY A 42 47.71 26.32 11.49
CA GLY A 42 46.65 25.59 12.21
C GLY A 42 45.36 25.36 11.41
N LEU A 43 45.28 25.74 10.14
CA LEU A 43 44.14 25.43 9.27
C LEU A 43 44.38 24.16 8.44
N CYS A 44 43.30 23.43 8.15
CA CYS A 44 43.28 22.34 7.19
C CYS A 44 42.13 22.54 6.19
N VAL A 45 42.31 22.03 4.97
CA VAL A 45 41.22 21.90 4.01
C VAL A 45 40.54 20.56 4.22
N VAL A 46 39.22 20.53 4.35
CA VAL A 46 38.41 19.32 4.34
C VAL A 46 37.65 19.26 3.03
N ASP A 47 37.76 18.13 2.35
CA ASP A 47 37.15 17.91 1.05
C ASP A 47 36.18 16.73 1.09
N PHE A 48 34.95 16.98 0.65
CA PHE A 48 33.88 16.00 0.73
C PHE A 48 33.66 15.32 -0.63
N ALA A 49 33.80 13.99 -0.67
CA ALA A 49 33.36 13.16 -1.79
C ALA A 49 32.03 12.51 -1.42
N VAL A 50 30.98 12.70 -2.24
CA VAL A 50 29.62 12.27 -1.89
C VAL A 50 29.18 11.12 -2.77
N VAL A 51 28.77 10.01 -2.14
CA VAL A 51 28.19 8.85 -2.80
C VAL A 51 26.82 8.56 -2.22
N GLU A 52 25.94 8.01 -3.04
CA GLU A 52 24.72 7.39 -2.54
C GLU A 52 25.01 5.93 -2.16
N ALA A 53 24.52 5.48 -1.00
CA ALA A 53 24.62 4.07 -0.63
C ALA A 53 23.89 3.17 -1.63
N ALA A 54 24.43 1.97 -1.86
CA ALA A 54 23.76 0.94 -2.65
C ALA A 54 22.41 0.62 -2.00
N SER A 55 21.32 0.98 -2.67
CA SER A 55 19.98 0.76 -2.16
C SER A 55 19.53 -0.65 -2.49
N THR A 56 19.05 -1.37 -1.48
CA THR A 56 18.53 -2.71 -1.62
C THR A 56 17.00 -2.64 -1.74
N LYS A 57 16.49 -2.80 -2.97
CA LYS A 57 15.11 -3.24 -3.27
C LYS A 57 13.94 -2.26 -3.07
N ALA A 58 14.14 -0.94 -3.16
CA ALA A 58 13.05 -0.03 -2.78
C ALA A 58 12.74 1.16 -3.70
N PHE A 59 12.78 0.93 -5.01
CA PHE A 59 12.37 1.93 -6.01
C PHE A 59 11.31 1.37 -6.95
N GLY A 60 10.58 2.28 -7.61
CA GLY A 60 9.68 2.06 -8.74
C GLY A 60 10.26 1.12 -9.77
N GLU A 61 11.48 1.45 -10.17
CA GLU A 61 12.35 0.82 -11.16
C GLU A 61 13.80 1.13 -10.71
N ASN A 62 14.85 0.54 -11.31
CA ASN A 62 16.25 0.85 -10.94
C ASN A 62 16.66 2.27 -11.38
N LEU A 63 16.00 3.31 -10.84
CA LEU A 63 16.23 4.70 -11.18
C LEU A 63 17.66 5.11 -10.83
N PRO A 64 18.33 5.88 -11.69
CA PRO A 64 19.65 6.41 -11.38
C PRO A 64 19.57 7.37 -10.19
N ALA A 65 20.70 7.56 -9.49
CA ALA A 65 20.79 8.46 -8.33
C ALA A 65 20.38 9.91 -8.66
N SER A 66 20.65 10.35 -9.89
CA SER A 66 20.34 11.69 -10.39
C SER A 66 18.84 11.99 -10.47
N GLN A 67 18.01 10.96 -10.60
CA GLN A 67 16.55 11.07 -10.59
C GLN A 67 15.94 10.88 -9.20
N ARG A 68 16.75 10.45 -8.23
CA ARG A 68 16.34 10.19 -6.84
C ARG A 68 16.73 11.31 -5.90
N ILE A 69 17.88 11.94 -6.14
CA ILE A 69 18.41 13.06 -5.35
C ILE A 69 18.36 14.32 -6.21
N SER A 70 17.49 15.23 -5.84
CA SER A 70 17.23 16.49 -6.56
C SER A 70 17.70 17.73 -5.81
N SER A 71 18.02 17.62 -4.53
CA SER A 71 18.69 18.69 -3.79
C SER A 71 19.60 18.15 -2.69
N LEU A 72 20.56 18.96 -2.24
CA LEU A 72 21.49 18.60 -1.16
C LEU A 72 21.85 19.85 -0.33
N ILE A 73 21.49 19.81 0.95
CA ILE A 73 21.83 20.82 1.95
C ILE A 73 23.00 20.31 2.79
N TYR A 74 23.95 21.20 3.06
CA TYR A 74 25.11 20.98 3.91
C TYR A 74 25.06 21.91 5.12
N LEU A 75 25.14 21.35 6.31
CA LEU A 75 25.25 22.08 7.58
C LEU A 75 26.51 21.63 8.31
N LEU A 76 27.31 22.58 8.80
CA LEU A 76 28.51 22.32 9.58
C LEU A 76 28.32 22.85 11.00
N TYR A 77 28.53 22.01 12.00
CA TYR A 77 28.47 22.37 13.41
C TYR A 77 29.84 22.26 14.07
N ASP A 78 30.10 23.11 15.06
CA ASP A 78 31.26 23.00 15.93
C ASP A 78 31.07 21.93 17.02
N ALA A 79 32.10 21.73 17.84
CA ALA A 79 32.08 20.76 18.94
C ALA A 79 31.04 21.07 20.03
N ASP A 80 30.59 22.33 20.14
CA ASP A 80 29.55 22.76 21.08
C ASP A 80 28.14 22.59 20.49
N GLY A 81 28.05 22.18 19.23
CA GLY A 81 26.81 21.98 18.50
C GLY A 81 26.20 23.26 17.95
N ASN A 82 26.97 24.34 17.80
CA ASN A 82 26.52 25.57 17.16
C ASN A 82 26.83 25.52 15.66
N ILE A 83 25.96 26.12 14.85
CA ILE A 83 26.19 26.16 13.41
C ILE A 83 27.39 27.05 13.07
N VAL A 84 28.25 26.56 12.21
CA VAL A 84 29.42 27.26 11.66
C VAL A 84 29.13 27.68 10.22
N LYS A 85 28.51 26.79 9.42
CA LYS A 85 28.19 27.04 8.01
C LYS A 85 26.90 26.34 7.59
N GLU A 86 26.25 26.95 6.62
CA GLU A 86 25.10 26.43 5.88
C GLU A 86 25.37 26.67 4.39
N ARG A 87 25.14 25.64 3.56
CA ARG A 87 25.18 25.76 2.11
C ARG A 87 24.12 24.88 1.47
N VAL A 88 23.52 25.38 0.39
CA VAL A 88 22.84 24.54 -0.61
C VAL A 88 23.89 24.17 -1.65
N VAL A 89 24.07 22.87 -1.89
CA VAL A 89 25.03 22.39 -2.89
C VAL A 89 24.41 22.58 -4.28
N PRO A 90 25.05 23.34 -5.18
CA PRO A 90 24.51 23.66 -6.50
C PRO A 90 24.57 22.46 -7.45
N ASP A 91 23.85 22.57 -8.57
CA ASP A 91 23.86 21.61 -9.69
C ASP A 91 23.49 20.17 -9.30
N ILE A 92 22.64 20.01 -8.28
CA ILE A 92 22.07 18.71 -7.90
C ILE A 92 20.73 18.53 -8.63
N GLY A 93 20.56 17.41 -9.34
CA GLY A 93 19.39 17.14 -10.16
C GLY A 93 19.59 16.01 -11.19
N PRO A 94 18.72 15.94 -12.21
CA PRO A 94 18.69 14.83 -13.18
C PRO A 94 19.98 14.60 -13.97
N GLU A 95 20.77 15.66 -14.18
CA GLU A 95 22.05 15.63 -14.90
C GLU A 95 23.26 15.32 -13.99
N THR A 96 23.04 15.24 -12.67
CA THR A 96 24.14 14.99 -11.72
C THR A 96 24.68 13.58 -11.87
N ILE A 97 25.99 13.46 -12.08
CA ILE A 97 26.63 12.14 -12.18
C ILE A 97 27.10 11.74 -10.78
N TRP A 98 26.59 10.60 -10.29
CA TRP A 98 26.99 10.03 -9.01
C TRP A 98 27.97 8.87 -9.18
N PRO A 99 28.90 8.62 -8.24
CA PRO A 99 29.24 9.47 -7.09
C PRO A 99 29.87 10.80 -7.52
N LEU A 100 29.67 11.84 -6.71
CA LEU A 100 30.36 13.12 -6.88
C LEU A 100 31.83 12.92 -6.48
N ARG A 101 32.72 13.00 -7.48
CA ARG A 101 34.17 12.87 -7.34
C ARG A 101 34.84 14.09 -7.94
N ARG A 102 36.01 14.46 -7.40
CA ARG A 102 36.77 15.55 -8.00
C ARG A 102 37.46 15.15 -9.31
N PRO A 103 37.50 16.04 -10.31
CA PRO A 103 38.12 15.79 -11.62
C PRO A 103 39.63 15.53 -11.65
N ASP A 104 40.40 16.02 -10.68
CA ASP A 104 41.81 15.64 -10.49
C ASP A 104 41.98 14.13 -10.16
N ALA A 105 40.92 13.50 -9.67
CA ALA A 105 40.80 12.04 -9.49
C ALA A 105 39.97 11.36 -10.61
N GLY A 106 39.80 12.00 -11.78
CA GLY A 106 38.95 11.49 -12.87
C GLY A 106 37.44 11.60 -12.59
N GLY A 107 37.07 12.47 -11.64
CA GLY A 107 35.68 12.72 -11.25
C GLY A 107 34.91 13.69 -12.15
N ASN A 108 33.77 14.13 -11.65
CA ASN A 108 32.65 14.66 -12.42
C ASN A 108 32.02 15.93 -11.81
N MET A 109 32.52 16.43 -10.67
CA MET A 109 31.99 17.63 -10.04
C MET A 109 32.18 18.91 -10.88
N THR A 110 31.15 19.74 -10.94
CA THR A 110 31.22 21.14 -11.42
C THR A 110 32.14 21.96 -10.52
N TRP A 111 32.51 23.17 -10.96
CA TRP A 111 33.36 24.04 -10.15
C TRP A 111 32.61 24.49 -8.88
N GLU A 112 31.35 24.83 -9.05
CA GLU A 112 30.42 25.29 -8.03
C GLU A 112 30.19 24.21 -6.96
N GLN A 113 30.03 22.95 -7.37
CA GLN A 113 29.94 21.80 -6.46
C GLN A 113 31.20 21.61 -5.64
N ARG A 114 32.39 21.78 -6.23
CA ARG A 114 33.66 21.64 -5.50
C ARG A 114 33.82 22.70 -4.44
N GLU A 115 33.48 23.94 -4.75
CA GLU A 115 33.55 25.03 -3.79
C GLU A 115 32.53 24.86 -2.66
N ALA A 116 31.34 24.32 -2.95
CA ALA A 116 30.34 24.01 -1.93
C ALA A 116 30.74 22.83 -1.02
N LEU A 117 31.43 21.82 -1.58
CA LEU A 117 31.87 20.59 -0.91
C LEU A 117 33.32 20.64 -0.41
N LYS A 118 33.81 21.85 -0.14
CA LYS A 118 35.13 22.11 0.40
C LYS A 118 35.04 23.10 1.55
N ASP A 119 35.82 22.85 2.58
CA ASP A 119 35.93 23.76 3.71
C ASP A 119 37.37 23.95 4.17
N THR A 120 37.65 25.16 4.66
CA THR A 120 38.88 25.45 5.39
C THR A 120 38.51 25.59 6.87
N LEU A 121 39.00 24.67 7.70
CA LEU A 121 38.64 24.53 9.12
C LEU A 121 39.87 24.60 10.03
N LEU A 122 39.67 24.93 11.30
CA LEU A 122 40.73 24.82 12.32
C LEU A 122 41.02 23.35 12.61
N ALA A 123 42.26 22.92 12.38
CA ALA A 123 42.68 21.55 12.56
C ALA A 123 42.60 21.08 14.02
N SER A 124 42.71 21.99 14.99
CA SER A 124 42.63 21.68 16.42
C SER A 124 41.21 21.54 16.97
N ALA A 125 40.18 21.85 16.16
CA ALA A 125 38.79 21.78 16.55
C ALA A 125 38.11 20.55 15.93
N SER A 126 37.06 20.06 16.60
CA SER A 126 36.19 19.02 16.04
C SER A 126 34.93 19.65 15.48
N TYR A 127 34.38 19.03 14.44
CA TYR A 127 33.16 19.48 13.78
C TYR A 127 32.27 18.30 13.43
N THR A 128 30.99 18.57 13.24
CA THR A 128 30.03 17.61 12.71
C THR A 128 29.43 18.16 11.42
N ALA A 129 29.69 17.46 10.31
CA ALA A 129 29.11 17.76 9.01
C ALA A 129 27.82 16.95 8.80
N VAL A 130 26.76 17.64 8.40
CA VAL A 130 25.44 17.07 8.16
C VAL A 130 25.05 17.33 6.71
N PHE A 131 24.80 16.27 5.96
CA PHE A 131 24.31 16.32 4.60
C PHE A 131 22.88 15.78 4.56
N ILE A 132 21.96 16.57 4.01
CA ILE A 132 20.53 16.21 3.91
C ILE A 132 20.09 16.44 2.47
N ALA A 133 19.58 15.41 1.83
CA ALA A 133 19.09 15.46 0.46
C ALA A 133 17.55 15.53 0.42
N ASN A 134 17.02 16.22 -0.59
CA ASN A 134 15.58 16.38 -0.86
C ASN A 134 14.79 17.08 0.25
N ALA A 135 15.41 18.01 0.97
CA ALA A 135 14.77 18.78 2.04
C ALA A 135 14.37 20.21 1.62
N GLU A 136 14.47 20.53 0.33
CA GLU A 136 14.05 21.82 -0.21
C GLU A 136 12.51 21.90 -0.33
N PRO A 137 11.89 23.02 0.08
CA PRO A 137 10.42 23.18 0.05
C PRO A 137 9.79 23.00 -1.34
N ASP A 138 10.48 23.46 -2.39
CA ASP A 138 10.00 23.45 -3.78
C ASP A 138 9.70 22.03 -4.28
N LEU A 139 10.41 21.01 -3.78
CA LEU A 139 10.18 19.59 -4.11
C LEU A 139 8.81 19.07 -3.65
N PHE A 140 8.15 19.81 -2.77
CA PHE A 140 6.84 19.47 -2.23
C PHE A 140 5.73 20.39 -2.77
N GLY A 141 6.04 21.25 -3.76
CA GLY A 141 5.07 22.16 -4.38
C GLY A 141 4.61 23.27 -3.45
N LEU A 142 5.46 23.69 -2.51
CA LEU A 142 5.11 24.57 -1.40
C LEU A 142 5.56 26.03 -1.58
N ASP A 143 5.80 26.48 -2.81
CA ASP A 143 6.19 27.86 -3.13
C ASP A 143 5.22 28.87 -2.50
N GLY A 144 5.71 29.61 -1.49
CA GLY A 144 5.00 30.70 -0.83
C GLY A 144 3.98 30.32 0.25
N MET A 145 3.97 29.08 0.76
CA MET A 145 3.10 28.68 1.89
C MET A 145 3.78 28.76 3.27
N SER A 146 2.93 28.80 4.32
CA SER A 146 3.20 29.03 5.75
C SER A 146 4.27 28.12 6.37
N ASP A 147 4.71 28.43 7.60
CA ASP A 147 5.73 27.69 8.39
C ASP A 147 5.52 26.15 8.45
N ASP A 148 4.30 25.67 8.22
CA ASP A 148 3.93 24.25 8.12
C ASP A 148 4.50 23.54 6.88
N ALA A 149 5.08 24.27 5.93
CA ALA A 149 5.70 23.77 4.70
C ALA A 149 7.18 23.35 4.87
N VAL A 150 7.78 23.68 6.01
CA VAL A 150 9.19 23.40 6.28
C VAL A 150 9.34 21.93 6.68
N VAL A 151 10.06 21.15 5.87
CA VAL A 151 10.38 19.76 6.21
C VAL A 151 11.64 19.62 7.07
N LEU A 152 12.64 20.49 6.89
CA LEU A 152 13.89 20.52 7.66
C LEU A 152 13.92 21.71 8.62
N HIS A 153 13.93 21.40 9.91
CA HIS A 153 13.86 22.37 10.99
C HIS A 153 15.24 22.55 11.61
N TYR A 154 15.94 23.61 11.21
CA TYR A 154 17.28 23.98 11.68
C TYR A 154 17.39 25.48 12.03
N LYS A 155 16.29 26.21 11.86
CA LYS A 155 16.11 27.62 12.19
C LYS A 155 14.77 27.77 12.92
N SER A 156 14.67 28.73 13.83
CA SER A 156 13.46 29.06 14.58
C SER A 156 13.27 30.57 14.65
N LEU A 157 12.04 31.09 14.70
CA LEU A 157 11.82 32.54 14.80
C LEU A 157 12.46 33.11 16.07
N ALA A 158 13.32 34.12 15.90
CA ALA A 158 13.97 34.82 16.99
C ALA A 158 12.93 35.55 17.84
N GLY A 159 12.82 35.20 19.13
CA GLY A 159 11.96 35.90 20.11
C GLY A 159 10.59 35.29 20.43
N GLY A 160 10.36 34.02 20.07
CA GLY A 160 9.36 33.12 20.67
C GLY A 160 8.08 33.75 21.26
N THR A 161 7.07 34.00 20.42
CA THR A 161 5.67 33.79 20.80
C THR A 161 4.94 33.15 19.62
N ALA A 162 4.16 32.10 19.92
CA ALA A 162 3.61 31.11 18.97
C ALA A 162 2.49 31.65 18.04
N SER A 163 2.55 32.90 17.60
CA SER A 163 1.63 33.46 16.63
C SER A 163 2.29 34.65 15.92
N GLY A 164 2.86 34.45 14.74
CA GLY A 164 3.47 35.57 14.03
C GLY A 164 4.00 35.19 12.66
N GLN A 165 3.26 35.62 11.64
CA GLN A 165 3.62 35.54 10.22
C GLN A 165 5.08 35.95 9.93
N PRO A 166 5.75 35.33 8.94
CA PRO A 166 7.10 35.71 8.55
C PRO A 166 7.15 37.12 7.96
N LEU A 167 8.12 37.93 8.40
CA LEU A 167 8.44 39.22 7.79
C LEU A 167 9.19 38.98 6.47
N TYR A 168 8.49 39.05 5.33
CA TYR A 168 9.13 39.10 4.00
C TYR A 168 9.43 40.55 3.59
N GLY A 169 10.69 40.86 3.25
CA GLY A 169 11.08 42.17 2.70
C GLY A 169 12.58 42.37 2.51
N LEU A 170 13.00 42.49 1.26
CA LEU A 170 14.37 42.70 0.74
C LEU A 170 15.08 43.95 1.27
N ALA A 171 16.42 43.88 1.41
CA ALA A 171 17.40 44.51 0.52
C ALA A 171 18.74 44.74 1.23
N ASP A 172 19.83 44.50 0.48
CA ASP A 172 21.17 45.04 0.60
C ASP A 172 21.52 45.84 1.88
N GLY A 173 22.43 45.28 2.68
CA GLY A 173 23.10 46.00 3.77
C GLY A 173 22.48 45.77 5.15
N GLY A 174 22.87 44.65 5.77
CA GLY A 174 22.87 44.47 7.23
C GLY A 174 21.53 44.65 7.95
N SER A 175 20.71 43.60 8.03
CA SER A 175 19.76 43.43 9.13
C SER A 175 19.49 41.95 9.39
N GLN A 176 19.56 41.55 10.66
CA GLN A 176 19.31 40.20 11.16
C GLN A 176 18.01 39.64 10.58
N THR A 177 18.11 38.55 9.81
CA THR A 177 16.98 37.67 9.56
C THR A 177 16.46 37.21 10.93
N GLY A 178 15.18 37.42 11.21
CA GLY A 178 14.54 37.13 12.51
C GLY A 178 14.44 35.64 12.84
N TYR A 179 15.48 34.86 12.56
CA TYR A 179 15.59 33.44 12.84
C TYR A 179 16.89 33.14 13.59
N ASP A 180 16.80 32.39 14.68
CA ASP A 180 17.91 31.80 15.39
C ASP A 180 18.15 30.37 14.89
N TYR A 181 19.42 30.04 14.65
CA TYR A 181 19.81 28.67 14.31
C TYR A 181 19.64 27.74 15.51
N LEU A 182 19.09 26.57 15.24
CA LEU A 182 18.96 25.52 16.25
C LEU A 182 20.32 24.83 16.45
N PRO A 183 20.67 24.43 17.69
CA PRO A 183 21.85 23.62 17.91
C PRO A 183 21.67 22.23 17.29
N LEU A 184 22.77 21.54 16.99
CA LEU A 184 22.80 20.24 16.31
C LEU A 184 21.80 19.23 16.91
N ARG A 185 21.70 19.19 18.24
CA ARG A 185 20.80 18.26 18.97
C ARG A 185 19.30 18.51 18.76
N ASP A 186 18.94 19.70 18.32
CA ASP A 186 17.55 20.16 18.22
C ASP A 186 17.06 20.21 16.77
N ILE A 187 17.90 19.89 15.78
CA ILE A 187 17.50 19.87 14.37
C ILE A 187 16.77 18.56 14.04
N TYR A 188 15.71 18.65 13.26
CA TYR A 188 14.90 17.49 12.88
C TYR A 188 14.27 17.64 11.50
N LEU A 189 13.91 16.51 10.91
CA LEU A 189 13.05 16.41 9.73
C LEU A 189 11.62 16.07 10.14
N SER A 190 10.66 16.59 9.40
CA SER A 190 9.23 16.28 9.50
C SER A 190 8.74 15.71 8.17
N LEU A 191 7.67 14.92 8.20
CA LEU A 191 7.09 14.38 6.97
C LEU A 191 6.28 15.48 6.26
N PRO A 192 6.42 15.63 4.94
CA PRO A 192 5.60 16.53 4.15
C PRO A 192 4.14 16.03 4.08
N ALA A 193 3.21 16.96 3.87
CA ALA A 193 1.79 16.65 3.63
C ALA A 193 1.49 16.25 2.16
N VAL A 194 2.53 16.03 1.35
CA VAL A 194 2.41 15.57 -0.05
C VAL A 194 2.93 14.14 -0.21
N PRO A 195 2.43 13.38 -1.21
CA PRO A 195 2.90 12.03 -1.48
C PRO A 195 4.40 11.96 -1.75
N PHE A 196 5.03 10.90 -1.25
CA PHE A 196 6.40 10.59 -1.61
C PHE A 196 6.47 9.90 -2.98
N SER A 197 7.43 10.32 -3.78
CA SER A 197 7.86 9.69 -5.02
C SER A 197 9.34 9.31 -4.91
N ASP A 198 9.87 8.64 -5.93
CA ASP A 198 11.28 8.24 -5.90
C ASP A 198 12.24 9.45 -5.93
N GLY A 199 11.77 10.63 -6.36
CA GLY A 199 12.56 11.86 -6.47
C GLY A 199 12.49 12.80 -5.26
N ASN A 200 11.66 12.52 -4.24
CA ASN A 200 11.51 13.40 -3.06
C ASN A 200 11.72 12.69 -1.70
N MET A 201 12.26 11.46 -1.71
CA MET A 201 12.61 10.76 -0.46
C MET A 201 13.84 11.38 0.21
N PHE A 202 13.87 11.40 1.55
CA PHE A 202 15.00 11.96 2.29
C PHE A 202 16.21 11.02 2.34
N TYR A 203 17.38 11.62 2.15
CA TYR A 203 18.67 10.98 2.35
C TYR A 203 19.52 11.80 3.31
N MET A 204 20.37 11.15 4.09
CA MET A 204 21.18 11.83 5.09
C MET A 204 22.55 11.16 5.27
N CYS A 205 23.54 11.97 5.62
CA CYS A 205 24.80 11.53 6.19
C CYS A 205 25.20 12.47 7.33
N VAL A 206 25.56 11.93 8.49
CA VAL A 206 26.18 12.68 9.58
C VAL A 206 27.61 12.20 9.73
N LYS A 207 28.56 13.12 9.64
CA LYS A 207 29.99 12.82 9.59
C LYS A 207 30.74 13.64 10.63
N GLU A 208 31.33 12.93 11.58
CA GLU A 208 32.23 13.54 12.55
C GLU A 208 33.60 13.80 11.92
N ILE A 209 34.10 15.02 12.13
CA ILE A 209 35.41 15.49 11.71
C ILE A 209 36.20 15.77 13.00
N PRO A 210 36.98 14.80 13.48
CA PRO A 210 37.71 14.96 14.74
C PRO A 210 38.85 15.97 14.58
N ALA A 211 39.19 16.64 15.68
CA ALA A 211 40.41 17.43 15.76
C ALA A 211 41.63 16.59 15.34
N LEU A 212 42.42 17.13 14.42
CA LEU A 212 43.65 16.52 13.96
C LEU A 212 44.68 16.61 15.10
N LYS A 213 45.05 15.44 15.64
CA LYS A 213 46.14 15.36 16.61
C LYS A 213 47.45 15.63 15.88
N THR A 214 47.91 16.87 15.89
CA THR A 214 49.30 17.16 15.55
C THR A 214 50.16 16.73 16.74
N GLY A 215 50.93 15.65 16.59
CA GLY A 215 52.02 15.38 17.53
C GLY A 215 52.92 16.61 17.62
N SER A 216 53.59 16.84 18.77
CA SER A 216 54.49 17.99 18.92
C SER A 216 55.59 17.95 17.84
N GLY A 217 55.42 18.73 16.77
CA GLY A 217 56.34 18.82 15.63
C GLY A 217 55.81 18.27 14.29
N GLU A 218 54.61 17.71 14.21
CA GLU A 218 54.00 17.30 12.93
C GLU A 218 53.25 18.46 12.29
N ALA A 219 53.49 18.68 10.99
CA ALA A 219 52.76 19.69 10.21
C ALA A 219 51.29 19.28 10.09
N THR A 220 50.40 20.25 10.29
CA THR A 220 48.97 20.07 10.02
C THR A 220 48.76 19.56 8.60
N PRO A 221 47.97 18.49 8.37
CA PRO A 221 47.61 18.06 7.03
C PRO A 221 47.02 19.23 6.25
N GLY A 222 47.62 19.55 5.10
CA GLY A 222 47.10 20.62 4.24
C GLY A 222 45.69 20.32 3.70
N VAL A 223 45.38 19.04 3.50
CA VAL A 223 44.11 18.54 2.96
C VAL A 223 43.69 17.24 3.66
N VAL A 224 42.41 17.12 4.01
CA VAL A 224 41.75 15.95 4.61
C VAL A 224 40.61 15.52 3.69
N ASN A 225 40.67 14.29 3.17
CA ASN A 225 39.57 13.71 2.41
C ASN A 225 38.52 13.14 3.37
N CYS A 226 37.25 13.52 3.17
CA CYS A 226 36.14 13.16 4.03
C CYS A 226 35.02 12.52 3.18
N PRO A 227 35.02 11.18 2.99
CA PRO A 227 33.98 10.51 2.22
C PRO A 227 32.63 10.57 2.96
N VAL A 228 31.60 10.91 2.20
CA VAL A 228 30.22 11.09 2.61
C VAL A 228 29.38 10.04 1.88
N GLN A 229 28.61 9.27 2.65
CA GLN A 229 27.70 8.27 2.12
C GLN A 229 26.28 8.61 2.56
N LEU A 230 25.43 8.97 1.59
CA LEU A 230 24.04 9.29 1.83
C LEU A 230 23.23 8.00 2.00
N HIS A 231 22.55 7.90 3.14
CA HIS A 231 21.62 6.82 3.47
C HIS A 231 20.20 7.36 3.45
N ARG A 232 19.29 6.66 2.77
CA ARG A 232 17.87 7.01 2.84
C ARG A 232 17.34 6.68 4.25
N ILE A 233 16.60 7.64 4.82
CA ILE A 233 16.10 7.59 6.21
C ILE A 233 14.58 7.37 6.28
N VAL A 234 13.93 7.29 5.12
CA VAL A 234 12.51 6.99 4.99
C VAL A 234 12.28 5.64 4.30
N SER A 235 11.13 5.04 4.56
CA SER A 235 10.63 3.90 3.79
C SER A 235 9.28 4.27 3.19
N ARG A 236 8.97 3.70 2.01
CA ARG A 236 7.79 4.04 1.22
C ARG A 236 6.85 2.83 1.17
N THR A 237 5.57 3.07 1.34
CA THR A 237 4.51 2.08 1.13
C THR A 237 3.55 2.61 0.09
N ASP A 238 3.51 1.93 -1.05
CA ASP A 238 2.60 2.23 -2.15
C ASP A 238 1.33 1.42 -1.95
N ILE A 239 0.20 2.10 -1.92
CA ILE A 239 -1.10 1.46 -1.87
C ILE A 239 -1.76 1.75 -3.21
N ARG A 240 -1.93 0.71 -4.00
CA ARG A 240 -2.52 0.77 -5.33
C ARG A 240 -3.94 0.30 -5.26
N ARG A 241 -4.89 1.20 -5.46
CA ARG A 241 -6.26 0.81 -5.71
C ARG A 241 -6.32 0.08 -7.05
N ILE A 242 -7.05 -1.01 -7.09
CA ILE A 242 -7.58 -1.55 -8.35
C ILE A 242 -8.57 -0.51 -8.82
N GLU A 243 -8.12 0.43 -9.65
CA GLU A 243 -9.04 1.26 -10.39
C GLU A 243 -9.68 0.36 -11.43
N PRO A 244 -11.01 0.14 -11.39
CA PRO A 244 -11.73 -0.22 -12.60
C PRO A 244 -11.64 0.99 -13.53
N GLN A 245 -10.48 1.16 -14.17
CA GLN A 245 -10.05 2.41 -14.78
C GLN A 245 -11.12 2.89 -15.74
N THR A 246 -11.45 4.18 -15.72
CA THR A 246 -12.34 4.81 -16.70
C THR A 246 -11.80 4.74 -18.14
N ASP A 247 -10.54 4.36 -18.35
CA ASP A 247 -9.99 4.02 -19.67
C ASP A 247 -10.42 2.61 -20.16
N TYR A 248 -10.95 1.75 -19.28
CA TYR A 248 -11.67 0.52 -19.62
C TYR A 248 -13.09 0.77 -20.14
N LEU A 249 -13.50 2.02 -20.37
CA LEU A 249 -14.66 2.28 -21.25
C LEU A 249 -14.45 1.73 -22.67
N ALA A 250 -13.21 1.34 -23.04
CA ALA A 250 -12.92 0.59 -24.26
C ALA A 250 -13.01 -0.94 -24.11
N ASP A 251 -13.00 -1.47 -22.88
CA ASP A 251 -12.88 -2.91 -22.62
C ASP A 251 -13.88 -3.36 -21.54
N ALA A 252 -15.15 -3.41 -21.97
CA ALA A 252 -16.27 -3.93 -21.19
C ALA A 252 -16.01 -5.37 -20.68
N GLU A 253 -15.13 -6.13 -21.34
CA GLU A 253 -14.81 -7.51 -20.98
C GLU A 253 -14.09 -7.58 -19.63
N ALA A 254 -13.14 -6.68 -19.37
CA ALA A 254 -12.41 -6.65 -18.10
C ALA A 254 -13.26 -6.20 -16.90
N TRP A 255 -14.15 -5.20 -17.10
CA TRP A 255 -15.14 -4.84 -16.07
C TRP A 255 -16.09 -6.01 -15.79
N SER A 256 -16.52 -6.70 -16.85
CA SER A 256 -17.41 -7.86 -16.75
C SER A 256 -16.74 -8.98 -15.96
N ALA A 257 -15.49 -9.31 -16.28
CA ALA A 257 -14.71 -10.31 -15.57
C ALA A 257 -14.46 -9.93 -14.10
N TYR A 258 -14.14 -8.65 -13.82
CA TYR A 258 -13.97 -8.14 -12.47
C TYR A 258 -15.23 -8.33 -11.62
N ILE A 259 -16.40 -7.93 -12.13
CA ILE A 259 -17.67 -8.07 -11.41
C ILE A 259 -18.09 -9.53 -11.27
N GLN A 260 -17.93 -10.35 -12.31
CA GLN A 260 -18.26 -11.77 -12.28
C GLN A 260 -17.49 -12.49 -11.17
N GLU A 261 -16.17 -12.25 -11.04
CA GLU A 261 -15.36 -12.84 -9.97
C GLU A 261 -15.90 -12.49 -8.56
N ARG A 262 -16.38 -11.25 -8.33
CA ARG A 262 -16.94 -10.86 -7.02
C ARG A 262 -18.33 -11.45 -6.78
N VAL A 263 -19.16 -11.58 -7.81
CA VAL A 263 -20.47 -12.26 -7.72
C VAL A 263 -20.26 -13.72 -7.33
N ASP A 264 -19.33 -14.40 -7.99
CA ASP A 264 -19.01 -15.82 -7.75
C ASP A 264 -18.41 -16.03 -6.36
N ALA A 265 -17.55 -15.11 -5.90
CA ALA A 265 -16.87 -15.24 -4.62
C ALA A 265 -17.73 -14.85 -3.41
N SER A 266 -18.69 -13.95 -3.56
CA SER A 266 -19.45 -13.38 -2.43
C SER A 266 -20.96 -13.55 -2.58
N LEU A 267 -21.56 -12.99 -3.62
CA LEU A 267 -23.02 -12.86 -3.72
C LEU A 267 -23.72 -14.22 -3.82
N TYR A 268 -23.24 -15.08 -4.72
CA TYR A 268 -23.79 -16.42 -4.91
C TYR A 268 -23.66 -17.30 -3.66
N PRO A 269 -22.46 -17.56 -3.12
CA PRO A 269 -22.30 -18.46 -1.98
C PRO A 269 -22.91 -17.93 -0.68
N GLN A 270 -22.94 -16.61 -0.46
CA GLN A 270 -23.35 -16.03 0.83
C GLN A 270 -24.83 -15.64 0.90
N SER A 271 -25.44 -15.20 -0.22
CA SER A 271 -26.81 -14.67 -0.22
C SER A 271 -27.77 -15.53 -1.05
N VAL A 272 -27.36 -15.97 -2.23
CA VAL A 272 -28.28 -16.56 -3.21
C VAL A 272 -28.41 -18.08 -3.04
N ARG A 273 -27.30 -18.81 -2.88
CA ARG A 273 -27.32 -20.27 -2.68
C ARG A 273 -28.11 -20.70 -1.44
N PRO A 274 -27.97 -20.06 -0.26
CA PRO A 274 -28.79 -20.41 0.89
C PRO A 274 -30.29 -20.18 0.66
N ALA A 275 -30.67 -19.07 0.01
CA ALA A 275 -32.08 -18.80 -0.31
C ALA A 275 -32.67 -19.79 -1.33
N LEU A 276 -31.87 -20.19 -2.33
CA LEU A 276 -32.25 -21.26 -3.26
C LEU A 276 -32.48 -22.58 -2.52
N PHE A 277 -31.58 -22.93 -1.60
CA PHE A 277 -31.71 -24.13 -0.77
C PHE A 277 -33.00 -24.10 0.05
N ASP A 278 -33.28 -22.99 0.73
CA ASP A 278 -34.50 -22.82 1.51
C ASP A 278 -35.76 -22.91 0.64
N SER A 279 -35.73 -22.32 -0.56
CA SER A 279 -36.84 -22.40 -1.52
C SER A 279 -37.07 -23.83 -2.03
N VAL A 280 -36.01 -24.59 -2.30
CA VAL A 280 -36.14 -26.01 -2.67
C VAL A 280 -36.72 -26.80 -1.52
N LYS A 281 -36.26 -26.55 -0.30
CA LYS A 281 -36.74 -27.25 0.90
C LYS A 281 -38.21 -26.97 1.19
N GLU A 282 -38.65 -25.72 1.10
CA GLU A 282 -40.06 -25.35 1.25
C GLU A 282 -40.92 -26.02 0.18
N PHE A 283 -40.45 -26.02 -1.07
CA PHE A 283 -41.12 -26.72 -2.16
C PHE A 283 -41.26 -28.23 -1.87
N MET A 284 -40.18 -28.89 -1.44
CA MET A 284 -40.20 -30.32 -1.15
C MET A 284 -41.07 -30.67 0.06
N ASP A 285 -41.17 -29.79 1.05
CA ASP A 285 -42.09 -29.95 2.17
C ASP A 285 -43.56 -29.89 1.72
N GLY A 286 -43.89 -28.93 0.85
CA GLY A 286 -45.19 -28.83 0.20
C GLY A 286 -45.51 -30.08 -0.62
N PHE A 287 -44.61 -30.46 -1.51
CA PHE A 287 -44.76 -31.64 -2.37
C PHE A 287 -44.93 -32.94 -1.57
N ALA A 288 -44.14 -33.15 -0.51
CA ALA A 288 -44.27 -34.30 0.38
C ALA A 288 -45.60 -34.32 1.13
N THR A 289 -46.13 -33.14 1.47
CA THR A 289 -47.44 -32.99 2.13
C THR A 289 -48.59 -33.34 1.17
N ASP A 290 -48.55 -32.81 -0.06
CA ASP A 290 -49.55 -33.11 -1.10
C ASP A 290 -49.53 -34.59 -1.50
N PHE A 291 -48.32 -35.14 -1.63
CA PHE A 291 -48.14 -36.58 -1.81
C PHE A 291 -48.77 -37.37 -0.67
N GLY A 292 -48.58 -36.96 0.59
CA GLY A 292 -49.19 -37.61 1.74
C GLY A 292 -50.71 -37.62 1.73
N LEU A 293 -51.34 -36.51 1.33
CA LEU A 293 -52.80 -36.42 1.22
C LEU A 293 -53.38 -37.39 0.18
N GLN A 294 -52.66 -37.60 -0.92
CA GLN A 294 -53.04 -38.53 -1.98
C GLN A 294 -52.73 -39.99 -1.60
N ALA A 295 -51.54 -40.25 -1.07
CA ALA A 295 -51.07 -41.57 -0.68
C ALA A 295 -51.91 -42.20 0.45
N PHE A 296 -52.46 -41.39 1.37
CA PHE A 296 -53.30 -41.88 2.47
C PHE A 296 -54.57 -42.61 1.99
N GLN A 297 -55.03 -42.35 0.77
CA GLN A 297 -56.21 -43.00 0.18
C GLN A 297 -55.86 -44.31 -0.52
N ASP A 298 -54.64 -44.42 -1.05
CA ASP A 298 -54.26 -45.43 -2.05
C ASP A 298 -53.19 -46.43 -1.55
N ILE A 299 -52.50 -46.15 -0.43
CA ILE A 299 -51.35 -46.96 0.04
C ILE A 299 -51.61 -47.60 1.42
N PRO A 300 -51.47 -48.94 1.58
CA PRO A 300 -51.73 -49.64 2.84
C PRO A 300 -50.65 -49.52 3.93
N ASP A 301 -49.40 -49.15 3.59
CA ASP A 301 -48.23 -49.19 4.49
C ASP A 301 -47.83 -47.80 5.06
N MET A 302 -48.53 -47.38 6.11
CA MET A 302 -48.32 -46.09 6.79
C MET A 302 -46.90 -45.85 7.36
N PRO A 303 -46.23 -46.83 7.99
CA PRO A 303 -44.84 -46.65 8.47
C PRO A 303 -43.81 -46.39 7.37
N GLY A 304 -43.93 -47.06 6.22
CA GLY A 304 -43.08 -46.80 5.05
C GLY A 304 -43.27 -45.38 4.50
N TYR A 305 -44.52 -44.92 4.49
CA TYR A 305 -44.88 -43.55 4.11
C TYR A 305 -44.23 -42.47 5.00
N ILE A 306 -44.33 -42.57 6.33
CA ILE A 306 -43.77 -41.55 7.24
C ILE A 306 -42.26 -41.41 7.00
N THR A 307 -41.58 -42.54 6.82
CA THR A 307 -40.15 -42.58 6.53
C THR A 307 -39.81 -41.91 5.20
N PHE A 308 -40.64 -42.12 4.17
CA PHE A 308 -40.48 -41.47 2.86
C PHE A 308 -40.69 -39.96 2.94
N ALA A 309 -41.79 -39.52 3.57
CA ALA A 309 -42.13 -38.11 3.70
C ALA A 309 -41.11 -37.33 4.53
N ASP A 310 -40.65 -37.87 5.65
CA ASP A 310 -39.62 -37.25 6.49
C ASP A 310 -38.30 -37.09 5.72
N ARG A 311 -37.99 -38.04 4.85
CA ARG A 311 -36.76 -38.00 4.06
C ARG A 311 -36.86 -37.05 2.86
N MET A 312 -38.02 -36.92 2.22
CA MET A 312 -38.27 -35.87 1.21
C MET A 312 -38.09 -34.45 1.76
N LYS A 313 -38.34 -34.26 3.07
CA LYS A 313 -38.15 -33.00 3.79
C LYS A 313 -36.72 -32.76 4.29
N SER A 314 -35.82 -33.72 4.08
CA SER A 314 -34.46 -33.67 4.61
C SER A 314 -33.56 -32.75 3.80
N ASP A 315 -32.55 -32.18 4.48
CA ASP A 315 -31.52 -31.36 3.84
C ASP A 315 -30.73 -32.15 2.78
N GLU A 316 -30.61 -33.47 2.94
CA GLU A 316 -29.98 -34.37 1.96
C GLU A 316 -30.69 -34.35 0.60
N VAL A 317 -32.03 -34.31 0.59
CA VAL A 317 -32.83 -34.24 -0.64
C VAL A 317 -32.72 -32.88 -1.29
N ALA A 318 -32.77 -31.80 -0.51
CA ALA A 318 -32.60 -30.44 -1.04
C ALA A 318 -31.21 -30.25 -1.66
N GLU A 319 -30.13 -30.70 -1.00
CA GLU A 319 -28.77 -30.65 -1.58
C GLU A 319 -28.64 -31.54 -2.83
N ALA A 320 -29.22 -32.73 -2.82
CA ALA A 320 -29.17 -33.62 -3.98
C ALA A 320 -29.94 -33.03 -5.17
N ILE A 321 -31.08 -32.37 -4.94
CA ILE A 321 -31.82 -31.64 -5.97
C ILE A 321 -30.98 -30.49 -6.51
N LEU A 322 -30.37 -29.66 -5.65
CA LEU A 322 -29.45 -28.60 -6.10
C LEU A 322 -28.28 -29.16 -6.92
N ALA A 323 -27.65 -30.25 -6.48
CA ALA A 323 -26.56 -30.89 -7.21
C ALA A 323 -27.02 -31.53 -8.54
N GLY A 324 -28.25 -32.05 -8.59
CA GLY A 324 -28.86 -32.57 -9.83
C GLY A 324 -29.16 -31.46 -10.84
N LEU A 325 -29.37 -30.24 -10.35
CA LEU A 325 -29.58 -29.04 -11.16
C LEU A 325 -28.27 -28.46 -11.72
N ASP A 326 -27.13 -28.74 -11.11
CA ASP A 326 -25.80 -28.39 -11.64
C ASP A 326 -25.44 -29.14 -12.94
N GLY A 327 -26.13 -30.27 -13.21
CA GLY A 327 -25.94 -31.08 -14.41
C GLY A 327 -26.79 -30.69 -15.62
N ILE A 328 -27.73 -29.75 -15.48
CA ILE A 328 -28.66 -29.29 -16.53
C ILE A 328 -28.34 -27.83 -16.86
N ASP A 329 -27.41 -27.56 -17.78
CA ASP A 329 -27.09 -26.23 -18.32
C ASP A 329 -27.55 -25.02 -17.44
N GLY A 330 -26.81 -24.63 -16.40
CA GLY A 330 -26.94 -25.08 -15.00
C GLY A 330 -27.71 -24.00 -14.23
N ILE A 331 -28.59 -24.33 -13.27
CA ILE A 331 -29.24 -23.30 -12.41
C ILE A 331 -28.19 -22.36 -11.84
N GLU A 332 -27.08 -22.91 -11.33
CA GLU A 332 -25.97 -22.13 -10.80
C GLU A 332 -25.46 -21.12 -11.83
N GLY A 333 -25.20 -21.56 -13.06
CA GLY A 333 -24.79 -20.67 -14.15
C GLY A 333 -25.85 -19.62 -14.52
N ALA A 334 -27.13 -20.00 -14.58
CA ALA A 334 -28.23 -19.08 -14.89
C ALA A 334 -28.45 -18.03 -13.80
N VAL A 335 -28.34 -18.45 -12.53
CA VAL A 335 -28.45 -17.58 -11.35
C VAL A 335 -27.25 -16.64 -11.27
N ILE A 336 -26.03 -17.16 -11.40
CA ILE A 336 -24.80 -16.35 -11.44
C ILE A 336 -24.89 -15.34 -12.59
N GLN A 337 -25.29 -15.78 -13.78
CA GLN A 337 -25.45 -14.92 -14.95
C GLN A 337 -26.49 -13.82 -14.70
N TYR A 338 -27.64 -14.15 -14.11
CA TYR A 338 -28.64 -13.18 -13.70
C TYR A 338 -28.07 -12.16 -12.69
N CYS A 339 -27.39 -12.65 -11.65
CA CYS A 339 -26.76 -11.79 -10.63
C CYS A 339 -25.76 -10.82 -11.27
N TYR A 340 -24.91 -11.35 -12.15
CA TYR A 340 -23.95 -10.58 -12.92
C TYR A 340 -24.63 -9.50 -13.77
N GLU A 341 -25.67 -9.84 -14.54
CA GLU A 341 -26.38 -8.88 -15.40
C GLU A 341 -27.01 -7.74 -14.59
N GLN A 342 -27.55 -8.04 -13.41
CA GLN A 342 -28.07 -7.01 -12.50
C GLN A 342 -26.96 -6.12 -11.94
N CYS A 343 -25.85 -6.69 -11.48
CA CYS A 343 -24.69 -5.93 -11.02
C CYS A 343 -24.10 -5.05 -12.14
N ALA A 344 -23.99 -5.58 -13.35
CA ALA A 344 -23.44 -4.87 -14.52
C ALA A 344 -24.35 -3.71 -14.96
N ALA A 345 -25.67 -3.88 -14.91
CA ALA A 345 -26.63 -2.80 -15.20
C ALA A 345 -26.53 -1.64 -14.19
N GLU A 346 -26.15 -1.93 -12.94
CA GLU A 346 -25.95 -0.96 -11.86
C GLU A 346 -24.52 -0.37 -11.82
N GLN A 347 -23.73 -0.47 -12.90
CA GLN A 347 -22.33 -0.01 -12.94
C GLN A 347 -22.16 1.41 -12.39
N SER A 348 -22.99 2.37 -12.82
CA SER A 348 -22.91 3.76 -12.34
C SER A 348 -23.22 3.89 -10.84
N GLY A 349 -24.19 3.11 -10.34
CA GLY A 349 -24.54 3.03 -8.94
C GLY A 349 -23.40 2.42 -8.11
N LEU A 350 -22.81 1.31 -8.56
CA LEU A 350 -21.66 0.66 -7.92
C LEU A 350 -20.45 1.60 -7.88
N LEU A 351 -20.07 2.21 -9.01
CA LEU A 351 -18.96 3.18 -9.08
C LEU A 351 -19.19 4.38 -8.15
N SER A 352 -20.43 4.87 -8.01
CA SER A 352 -20.75 5.98 -7.10
C SER A 352 -20.63 5.61 -5.61
N ARG A 353 -20.77 4.33 -5.27
CA ARG A 353 -20.61 3.79 -3.91
C ARG A 353 -19.16 3.41 -3.62
N MET A 354 -18.34 3.26 -4.67
CA MET A 354 -16.92 3.04 -4.49
C MET A 354 -16.24 4.28 -3.92
N PRO A 355 -15.19 4.09 -3.13
CA PRO A 355 -14.45 5.19 -2.52
C PRO A 355 -13.79 6.08 -3.58
N GLN A 356 -13.91 7.39 -3.44
CA GLN A 356 -13.15 8.32 -4.26
C GLN A 356 -11.79 8.57 -3.62
N TRP A 357 -10.72 8.16 -4.32
CA TRP A 357 -9.35 8.38 -3.85
C TRP A 357 -8.82 9.72 -4.31
N ASN A 358 -9.03 10.08 -5.57
CA ASN A 358 -8.45 11.28 -6.17
C ASN A 358 -8.90 12.54 -5.41
N GLY A 359 -7.94 13.30 -4.88
CA GLY A 359 -8.19 14.51 -4.11
C GLY A 359 -8.76 14.29 -2.71
N ALA A 360 -8.87 13.05 -2.24
CA ALA A 360 -9.30 12.75 -0.88
C ALA A 360 -8.17 12.99 0.12
N GLU A 361 -8.55 13.52 1.28
CA GLU A 361 -7.69 13.56 2.46
C GLU A 361 -7.70 12.19 3.13
N VAL A 362 -6.52 11.58 3.25
CA VAL A 362 -6.34 10.26 3.83
C VAL A 362 -5.75 10.40 5.21
N THR A 363 -6.52 9.96 6.20
CA THR A 363 -6.13 9.85 7.60
C THR A 363 -5.78 8.39 7.91
N LEU A 364 -4.64 8.20 8.57
CA LEU A 364 -4.20 6.88 9.03
C LEU A 364 -4.47 6.73 10.53
N ASP A 365 -5.03 5.60 10.95
CA ASP A 365 -5.04 5.21 12.36
C ASP A 365 -3.77 4.40 12.67
N VAL A 366 -2.79 5.08 13.28
CA VAL A 366 -1.47 4.53 13.57
C VAL A 366 -1.01 4.99 14.96
N PRO A 367 -0.96 4.10 15.97
CA PRO A 367 -0.76 4.52 17.36
C PRO A 367 0.64 5.07 17.69
N ASN A 368 1.68 4.76 16.90
CA ASN A 368 3.06 5.17 17.19
C ASN A 368 3.81 5.72 15.97
N LEU A 369 3.12 6.47 15.09
CA LEU A 369 3.78 7.14 13.97
C LEU A 369 4.76 8.20 14.51
N ALA A 370 6.03 8.10 14.11
CA ALA A 370 7.00 9.15 14.40
C ALA A 370 6.67 10.38 13.54
N ASP A 371 6.46 11.52 14.19
CA ASP A 371 6.19 12.80 13.54
C ASP A 371 7.49 13.48 13.09
N ARG A 372 8.61 13.11 13.71
CA ARG A 372 9.92 13.74 13.51
C ARG A 372 11.05 12.72 13.45
N PHE A 373 12.12 13.12 12.78
CA PHE A 373 13.40 12.42 12.79
C PHE A 373 14.49 13.38 13.24
N THR A 374 15.08 13.11 14.41
CA THR A 374 16.18 13.93 14.94
C THR A 374 17.45 13.58 14.17
N VAL A 375 18.10 14.60 13.61
CA VAL A 375 19.34 14.38 12.84
C VAL A 375 20.46 13.94 13.77
N TYR A 376 20.59 14.61 14.92
CA TYR A 376 21.48 14.15 15.97
C TYR A 376 20.92 12.90 16.63
N GLY A 377 21.77 11.89 16.81
CA GLY A 377 21.35 10.54 17.23
C GLY A 377 20.72 9.71 16.11
N GLN A 378 20.26 10.34 15.02
CA GLN A 378 19.66 9.67 13.85
C GLN A 378 18.45 8.81 14.23
N THR A 379 17.61 9.32 15.13
CA THR A 379 16.50 8.58 15.73
C THR A 379 15.14 9.16 15.33
N PRO A 380 14.15 8.33 14.98
CA PRO A 380 12.77 8.79 14.96
C PRO A 380 12.34 9.17 16.39
N SER A 381 11.58 10.24 16.54
CA SER A 381 11.05 10.69 17.83
C SER A 381 9.56 10.93 17.75
N HIS A 382 8.86 10.69 18.86
CA HIS A 382 7.46 11.04 19.07
C HIS A 382 7.43 12.32 19.91
N ALA A 383 7.44 13.50 19.30
CA ALA A 383 7.14 14.68 20.10
C ALA A 383 5.68 14.57 20.52
N GLY A 384 5.42 14.46 21.83
CA GLY A 384 4.14 14.02 22.42
C GLY A 384 2.92 14.94 22.23
N SER A 385 2.75 15.59 21.08
CA SER A 385 1.60 16.44 20.77
C SER A 385 1.31 16.60 19.27
N LEU A 386 1.49 15.57 18.45
CA LEU A 386 0.70 15.47 17.21
C LEU A 386 -0.37 14.41 17.39
N ALA A 387 -1.43 14.80 18.11
CA ALA A 387 -2.73 14.12 18.11
C ALA A 387 -3.50 14.33 16.79
N SER A 388 -2.87 14.95 15.79
CA SER A 388 -3.48 15.16 14.48
C SER A 388 -3.04 14.03 13.56
N PRO A 389 -3.99 13.31 12.93
CA PRO A 389 -3.66 12.29 11.95
C PRO A 389 -2.78 12.92 10.86
N VAL A 390 -1.77 12.19 10.39
CA VAL A 390 -1.05 12.63 9.19
C VAL A 390 -2.04 12.56 8.04
N VAL A 391 -2.39 13.73 7.51
CA VAL A 391 -3.29 13.88 6.37
C VAL A 391 -2.44 13.80 5.12
N TYR A 392 -2.61 12.74 4.35
CA TYR A 392 -2.04 12.62 3.02
C TYR A 392 -3.08 13.06 2.00
N LYS A 393 -2.70 13.85 1.01
CA LYS A 393 -3.56 14.04 -0.17
C LYS A 393 -3.30 12.92 -1.15
N ALA A 394 -4.31 12.10 -1.41
CA ALA A 394 -4.26 11.14 -2.50
C ALA A 394 -4.22 11.93 -3.83
N ASP A 395 -3.08 11.85 -4.51
CA ASP A 395 -2.81 12.39 -5.83
C ASP A 395 -3.34 13.81 -6.11
N SER A 396 -2.55 14.81 -5.70
CA SER A 396 -2.72 16.20 -6.17
C SER A 396 -1.54 16.61 -7.06
N GLY A 397 -1.63 16.36 -8.36
CA GLY A 397 -0.66 16.83 -9.35
C GLY A 397 -0.93 16.31 -10.77
N GLN A 398 -0.46 17.04 -11.80
CA GLN A 398 -0.64 16.69 -13.23
C GLN A 398 0.05 15.38 -13.67
N ALA A 399 0.86 14.75 -12.81
CA ALA A 399 1.63 13.53 -13.08
C ALA A 399 1.29 12.37 -12.12
N ALA A 400 0.17 12.46 -11.41
CA ALA A 400 -0.20 11.51 -10.37
C ALA A 400 -0.92 10.29 -10.97
N GLU A 401 -0.51 9.07 -10.62
CA GLU A 401 -1.10 7.80 -11.10
C GLU A 401 -2.45 7.56 -10.40
N PRO A 402 -3.61 7.63 -11.10
CA PRO A 402 -4.91 7.48 -10.45
C PRO A 402 -5.01 6.24 -9.57
N GLY A 403 -5.49 6.41 -8.34
CA GLY A 403 -5.63 5.31 -7.38
C GLY A 403 -4.33 4.91 -6.68
N LEU A 404 -3.26 5.70 -6.76
CA LEU A 404 -2.02 5.47 -6.01
C LEU A 404 -1.96 6.35 -4.76
N LEU A 405 -1.83 5.73 -3.60
CA LEU A 405 -1.49 6.43 -2.36
C LEU A 405 -0.09 6.02 -1.93
N SER A 406 0.85 6.96 -1.95
CA SER A 406 2.24 6.71 -1.53
C SER A 406 2.50 7.33 -0.16
N LEU A 407 2.74 6.47 0.83
CA LEU A 407 3.01 6.85 2.21
C LEU A 407 4.51 6.70 2.49
N ALA A 408 5.07 7.59 3.29
CA ALA A 408 6.39 7.36 3.86
C ALA A 408 6.43 7.70 5.34
N GLY A 409 7.45 7.18 6.02
CA GLY A 409 7.82 7.70 7.33
C GLY A 409 9.24 7.38 7.77
N PHE A 410 9.59 7.92 8.94
CA PHE A 410 10.89 7.84 9.58
C PHE A 410 11.02 6.62 10.50
N GLY A 411 12.17 5.95 10.54
CA GLY A 411 12.27 4.76 11.39
C GLY A 411 13.65 4.23 11.75
N ASP A 412 13.60 3.33 12.73
CA ASP A 412 14.67 2.47 13.25
C ASP A 412 14.09 1.08 13.63
N GLY A 413 13.28 0.48 12.75
CA GLY A 413 12.78 -0.89 12.94
C GLY A 413 11.54 -1.07 13.85
N ILE A 414 10.88 0.01 14.29
CA ILE A 414 9.59 -0.07 14.99
C ILE A 414 8.47 -0.38 13.98
N LEU A 415 7.71 -1.42 14.27
CA LEU A 415 6.61 -1.92 13.43
C LEU A 415 5.33 -1.13 13.74
N ASN A 416 4.94 -0.17 12.89
CA ASN A 416 3.59 0.39 12.99
C ASN A 416 2.62 -0.40 12.12
N ARG A 417 1.57 -0.90 12.76
CA ARG A 417 0.44 -1.53 12.09
C ARG A 417 -0.63 -0.47 11.89
N VAL A 418 -0.93 -0.18 10.63
CA VAL A 418 -2.12 0.58 10.27
C VAL A 418 -3.32 -0.31 10.50
N THR A 419 -4.28 0.16 11.29
CA THR A 419 -5.54 -0.56 11.59
C THR A 419 -6.63 -0.19 10.60
N SER A 420 -6.65 1.06 10.14
CA SER A 420 -7.61 1.55 9.16
C SER A 420 -7.10 2.77 8.39
N PHE A 421 -7.69 2.96 7.21
CA PHE A 421 -7.56 4.16 6.40
C PHE A 421 -8.89 4.89 6.38
N THR A 422 -8.89 6.19 6.61
CA THR A 422 -10.10 7.02 6.43
C THR A 422 -9.87 8.01 5.31
N PHE A 423 -10.61 7.84 4.23
CA PHE A 423 -10.60 8.71 3.05
C PHE A 423 -11.72 9.74 3.19
N THR A 424 -11.40 11.02 3.07
CA THR A 424 -12.36 12.13 3.16
C THR A 424 -12.31 12.92 1.85
N PRO A 425 -13.15 12.56 0.86
CA PRO A 425 -13.26 13.32 -0.39
C PRO A 425 -13.91 14.69 -0.14
N GLN A 426 -13.54 15.70 -0.93
CA GLN A 426 -14.06 17.05 -0.78
C GLN A 426 -15.59 17.10 -0.97
N GLY A 427 -16.32 17.48 0.09
CA GLY A 427 -17.78 17.62 0.04
C GLY A 427 -18.57 16.31 0.14
N SER A 428 -17.92 15.18 0.41
CA SER A 428 -18.54 13.86 0.57
C SER A 428 -18.35 13.30 1.98
N ALA A 429 -19.10 12.25 2.31
CA ALA A 429 -18.91 11.54 3.57
C ALA A 429 -17.54 10.83 3.61
N ALA A 430 -16.93 10.80 4.80
CA ALA A 430 -15.70 10.04 5.02
C ALA A 430 -15.98 8.54 4.90
N TRP A 431 -15.00 7.82 4.38
CA TRP A 431 -15.07 6.39 4.17
C TRP A 431 -13.88 5.70 4.82
N THR A 432 -14.16 4.77 5.74
CA THR A 432 -13.15 4.08 6.53
C THR A 432 -13.03 2.62 6.11
N VAL A 433 -11.80 2.19 5.87
CA VAL A 433 -11.44 0.84 5.44
C VAL A 433 -10.64 0.17 6.52
N PRO A 434 -11.12 -0.95 7.10
CA PRO A 434 -10.31 -1.72 8.02
C PRO A 434 -9.17 -2.42 7.26
N VAL A 435 -8.06 -2.64 7.95
CA VAL A 435 -6.94 -3.45 7.46
C VAL A 435 -6.87 -4.73 8.31
N PRO A 436 -7.42 -5.87 7.84
CA PRO A 436 -7.71 -7.04 8.68
C PRO A 436 -6.51 -7.61 9.45
N ASP A 437 -5.32 -7.65 8.85
CA ASP A 437 -4.09 -8.16 9.47
C ASP A 437 -3.13 -7.05 9.97
N GLY A 438 -3.56 -5.80 9.79
CA GLY A 438 -2.77 -4.60 10.00
C GLY A 438 -1.65 -4.44 8.97
N LEU A 439 -1.70 -3.37 8.17
CA LEU A 439 -0.64 -3.08 7.20
C LEU A 439 0.60 -2.62 7.98
N VAL A 440 1.70 -3.34 7.81
CA VAL A 440 2.98 -2.93 8.38
C VAL A 440 3.61 -1.89 7.45
N ILE A 441 3.56 -0.64 7.88
CA ILE A 441 4.42 0.39 7.31
C ILE A 441 5.76 0.26 8.03
N TRP A 442 6.74 -0.30 7.32
CA TRP A 442 8.13 -0.31 7.76
C TRP A 442 8.68 1.10 7.67
N TYR A 443 9.52 1.47 8.62
CA TYR A 443 10.20 2.75 8.60
C TYR A 443 11.72 2.57 8.70
N GLY A 444 12.49 3.36 7.94
CA GLY A 444 13.97 3.41 8.01
C GLY A 444 14.77 2.23 7.45
N ALA A 445 14.13 1.13 7.00
CA ALA A 445 14.83 -0.08 6.54
C ALA A 445 15.20 -0.08 5.05
N ASN A 446 15.14 1.07 4.38
CA ASN A 446 15.21 1.15 2.92
C ASN A 446 14.26 0.17 2.21
N LYS A 447 13.03 0.02 2.71
CA LYS A 447 12.04 -0.87 2.08
C LYS A 447 11.03 -0.09 1.25
N ARG A 448 10.54 -0.75 0.20
CA ARG A 448 9.34 -0.40 -0.53
C ARG A 448 8.35 -1.53 -0.29
N ASN A 449 7.18 -1.18 0.21
CA ASN A 449 6.05 -2.11 0.27
C ASN A 449 5.05 -1.70 -0.80
N SER A 450 4.39 -2.68 -1.38
CA SER A 450 3.25 -2.44 -2.26
C SER A 450 2.08 -3.22 -1.70
N VAL A 451 0.93 -2.56 -1.61
CA VAL A 451 -0.34 -3.12 -1.17
C VAL A 451 -1.34 -2.86 -2.26
N VAL A 452 -2.24 -3.81 -2.49
CA VAL A 452 -3.34 -3.61 -3.44
C VAL A 452 -4.62 -3.39 -2.63
N CYS A 453 -5.35 -2.34 -2.94
CA CYS A 453 -6.68 -2.10 -2.38
C CYS A 453 -7.72 -2.45 -3.44
N ASP A 454 -8.57 -3.41 -3.12
CA ASP A 454 -9.71 -3.74 -3.94
C ASP A 454 -10.91 -2.87 -3.50
N PRO A 455 -11.45 -2.00 -4.36
CA PRO A 455 -12.62 -1.19 -4.00
C PRO A 455 -13.89 -2.04 -3.76
N VAL A 456 -13.90 -3.32 -4.14
CA VAL A 456 -15.01 -4.25 -3.93
C VAL A 456 -14.50 -5.58 -3.37
N ALA A 457 -14.53 -5.72 -2.05
CA ALA A 457 -14.31 -6.94 -1.29
C ALA A 457 -15.49 -7.91 -1.32
N SER A 458 -16.70 -7.38 -1.16
CA SER A 458 -17.94 -8.16 -1.17
C SER A 458 -19.02 -7.40 -1.91
N ILE A 459 -19.95 -8.17 -2.48
CA ILE A 459 -21.18 -7.70 -3.10
C ILE A 459 -22.31 -8.33 -2.29
N GLU A 460 -23.22 -7.50 -1.77
CA GLU A 460 -24.33 -7.93 -0.93
C GLU A 460 -25.66 -7.42 -1.47
N CYS A 461 -26.71 -8.25 -1.41
CA CYS A 461 -28.08 -7.82 -1.67
C CYS A 461 -28.58 -7.00 -0.47
N ASN A 462 -29.06 -5.77 -0.67
CA ASN A 462 -29.89 -5.16 0.36
C ASN A 462 -31.22 -5.90 0.40
N GLU A 463 -31.58 -6.39 1.59
CA GLU A 463 -32.85 -7.04 1.88
C GLU A 463 -34.03 -6.11 1.54
N GLN A 464 -34.53 -6.23 0.31
CA GLN A 464 -35.90 -5.90 0.00
C GLN A 464 -36.62 -7.24 -0.10
N ASP A 465 -37.80 -7.38 0.52
CA ASP A 465 -38.62 -8.60 0.60
C ASP A 465 -39.14 -9.13 -0.76
N ARG A 466 -38.44 -8.84 -1.86
CA ARG A 466 -38.79 -9.26 -3.21
C ARG A 466 -37.95 -10.47 -3.59
N LEU A 467 -38.64 -11.49 -4.09
CA LEU A 467 -38.01 -12.72 -4.57
C LEU A 467 -38.13 -12.77 -6.09
N TYR A 468 -37.01 -13.02 -6.76
CA TYR A 468 -37.00 -13.47 -8.13
C TYR A 468 -37.38 -14.94 -8.18
N GLN A 469 -38.26 -15.29 -9.12
CA GLN A 469 -38.72 -16.66 -9.34
C GLN A 469 -38.21 -17.20 -10.66
N MET A 470 -37.69 -18.42 -10.63
CA MET A 470 -37.21 -19.14 -11.80
C MET A 470 -37.87 -20.51 -11.86
N SER A 471 -38.45 -20.85 -13.00
CA SER A 471 -38.98 -22.18 -13.27
C SER A 471 -37.86 -23.10 -13.73
N VAL A 472 -37.76 -24.28 -13.12
CA VAL A 472 -36.72 -25.25 -13.45
C VAL A 472 -37.29 -26.64 -13.60
N SER A 473 -36.79 -27.38 -14.59
CA SER A 473 -37.19 -28.73 -14.90
C SER A 473 -36.04 -29.71 -14.62
N LEU A 474 -36.33 -30.84 -13.97
CA LEU A 474 -35.37 -31.92 -13.72
C LEU A 474 -36.04 -33.30 -13.82
N ASP A 475 -35.23 -34.35 -13.96
CA ASP A 475 -35.70 -35.74 -13.86
C ASP A 475 -35.70 -36.18 -12.39
N LEU A 476 -36.79 -35.86 -11.68
CA LEU A 476 -36.94 -36.16 -10.26
C LEU A 476 -36.99 -37.67 -10.05
N GLY A 477 -37.59 -38.41 -10.98
CA GLY A 477 -37.64 -39.86 -10.94
C GLY A 477 -36.24 -40.48 -10.95
N ALA A 478 -35.36 -40.05 -11.86
CA ALA A 478 -33.97 -40.51 -11.89
C ALA A 478 -33.21 -40.11 -10.62
N LEU A 479 -33.43 -38.90 -10.11
CA LEU A 479 -32.79 -38.41 -8.90
C LEU A 479 -33.17 -39.25 -7.67
N LEU A 480 -34.45 -39.58 -7.50
CA LEU A 480 -34.96 -40.40 -6.39
C LEU A 480 -34.60 -41.89 -6.52
N ARG A 481 -34.34 -42.37 -7.75
CA ARG A 481 -33.83 -43.72 -8.03
C ARG A 481 -32.30 -43.81 -7.92
N SER A 482 -31.60 -42.70 -8.08
CA SER A 482 -30.15 -42.65 -7.95
C SER A 482 -29.76 -42.89 -6.48
N GLY A 483 -28.69 -43.66 -6.26
CA GLY A 483 -28.30 -44.11 -4.92
C GLY A 483 -27.96 -43.00 -3.91
N ALA A 484 -27.84 -41.74 -4.34
CA ALA A 484 -27.69 -40.58 -3.46
C ALA A 484 -28.92 -40.34 -2.57
N LEU A 485 -30.11 -40.72 -3.05
CA LEU A 485 -31.38 -40.56 -2.36
C LEU A 485 -32.18 -41.85 -2.38
N SER A 486 -31.57 -43.03 -2.11
CA SER A 486 -32.34 -44.29 -2.09
C SER A 486 -33.41 -44.25 -0.99
N LEU A 487 -34.56 -43.63 -1.30
CA LEU A 487 -35.70 -43.35 -0.42
C LEU A 487 -36.48 -44.63 -0.10
N GLY A 488 -35.93 -45.80 -0.45
CA GLY A 488 -36.71 -47.01 -0.58
C GLY A 488 -37.80 -46.80 -1.62
N TRP A 489 -37.41 -46.38 -2.84
CA TRP A 489 -38.33 -46.32 -3.98
C TRP A 489 -38.95 -47.70 -4.14
N ASP A 490 -40.14 -47.86 -3.57
CA ASP A 490 -41.03 -48.95 -3.86
C ASP A 490 -41.81 -48.52 -5.10
N ASP A 491 -41.81 -49.37 -6.13
CA ASP A 491 -42.61 -49.13 -7.34
C ASP A 491 -44.10 -48.93 -7.00
N ALA A 492 -44.53 -49.33 -5.80
CA ALA A 492 -45.84 -49.02 -5.24
C ALA A 492 -46.13 -47.50 -5.09
N TYR A 493 -45.12 -46.66 -4.89
CA TYR A 493 -45.28 -45.20 -4.72
C TYR A 493 -45.31 -44.44 -6.05
N ALA A 494 -44.76 -45.02 -7.13
CA ALA A 494 -44.61 -44.35 -8.43
C ALA A 494 -45.94 -43.85 -9.04
N PRO A 495 -47.06 -44.60 -9.00
CA PRO A 495 -48.34 -44.13 -9.53
C PRO A 495 -48.88 -42.90 -8.78
N VAL A 496 -48.65 -42.82 -7.47
CA VAL A 496 -49.11 -41.70 -6.65
C VAL A 496 -48.21 -40.48 -6.84
N LEU A 497 -46.90 -40.68 -7.00
CA LEU A 497 -45.96 -39.60 -7.31
C LEU A 497 -46.26 -38.96 -8.68
N GLU A 498 -46.50 -39.76 -9.72
CA GLU A 498 -46.90 -39.24 -11.04
C GLU A 498 -48.23 -38.50 -10.97
N LYS A 499 -49.21 -39.04 -10.24
CA LYS A 499 -50.49 -38.36 -10.03
C LYS A 499 -50.33 -37.00 -9.35
N VAL A 500 -49.49 -36.91 -8.31
CA VAL A 500 -49.21 -35.65 -7.59
C VAL A 500 -48.45 -34.67 -8.48
N ALA A 501 -47.50 -35.15 -9.28
CA ALA A 501 -46.79 -34.32 -10.26
C ALA A 501 -47.76 -33.74 -11.32
N GLU A 502 -48.65 -34.57 -11.87
CA GLU A 502 -49.64 -34.16 -12.87
C GLU A 502 -50.70 -33.21 -12.30
N GLU A 503 -51.31 -33.56 -11.16
CA GLU A 503 -52.36 -32.76 -10.50
C GLU A 503 -51.82 -31.46 -9.93
N GLY A 504 -50.57 -31.45 -9.45
CA GLY A 504 -49.83 -30.26 -9.00
C GLY A 504 -49.34 -29.36 -10.14
N SER A 505 -49.59 -29.73 -11.41
CA SER A 505 -49.09 -29.02 -12.59
C SER A 505 -47.55 -28.95 -12.66
N HIS A 506 -46.85 -29.91 -12.06
CA HIS A 506 -45.40 -30.05 -12.12
C HIS A 506 -44.92 -30.85 -13.35
N GLY A 507 -45.82 -31.40 -14.15
CA GLY A 507 -45.49 -32.22 -15.32
C GLY A 507 -45.42 -33.70 -14.95
N SER A 508 -44.36 -34.38 -15.35
CA SER A 508 -44.10 -35.79 -15.01
C SER A 508 -42.85 -35.94 -14.14
N MET A 509 -42.65 -37.10 -13.52
CA MET A 509 -41.42 -37.34 -12.74
C MET A 509 -40.14 -37.28 -13.59
N GLU A 510 -40.21 -37.51 -14.90
CA GLU A 510 -39.07 -37.41 -15.84
C GLU A 510 -38.84 -35.97 -16.37
N SER A 511 -39.82 -35.08 -16.21
CA SER A 511 -39.77 -33.69 -16.67
C SER A 511 -40.35 -32.74 -15.62
N PHE A 512 -39.97 -32.98 -14.37
CA PHE A 512 -40.58 -32.39 -13.20
C PHE A 512 -40.18 -30.94 -13.07
N THR A 513 -41.17 -30.04 -13.08
CA THR A 513 -40.98 -28.60 -13.12
C THR A 513 -41.49 -27.93 -11.86
N PHE A 514 -40.66 -27.09 -11.26
CA PHE A 514 -41.00 -26.32 -10.06
C PHE A 514 -40.33 -24.94 -10.08
N ASN A 515 -40.84 -24.02 -9.27
CA ASN A 515 -40.29 -22.68 -9.15
C ASN A 515 -39.37 -22.61 -7.94
N VAL A 516 -38.16 -22.13 -8.16
CA VAL A 516 -37.25 -21.70 -7.10
C VAL A 516 -37.31 -20.19 -6.95
N SER A 517 -37.15 -19.72 -5.71
CA SER A 517 -37.17 -18.31 -5.36
C SER A 517 -35.86 -17.92 -4.67
N PHE A 518 -35.34 -16.74 -4.99
CA PHE A 518 -34.18 -16.15 -4.33
C PHE A 518 -34.29 -14.62 -4.35
N PRO A 519 -33.51 -13.88 -3.54
CA PRO A 519 -33.63 -12.42 -3.47
C PRO A 519 -33.55 -11.75 -4.84
N GLU A 520 -34.49 -10.84 -5.14
CA GLU A 520 -34.44 -10.02 -6.34
C GLU A 520 -33.25 -9.06 -6.24
N ILE A 521 -32.39 -9.07 -7.25
CA ILE A 521 -31.20 -8.22 -7.29
C ILE A 521 -31.58 -6.93 -8.01
N ALA A 522 -32.44 -6.13 -7.38
CA ALA A 522 -32.91 -4.86 -7.95
C ALA A 522 -32.45 -3.66 -7.11
N GLY A 523 -31.63 -2.80 -7.72
CA GLY A 523 -31.48 -1.40 -7.33
C GLY A 523 -30.73 -1.09 -6.03
N ASN A 524 -30.19 -2.07 -5.30
CA ASN A 524 -29.51 -1.80 -4.04
C ASN A 524 -28.48 -2.88 -3.64
N ILE A 525 -27.36 -2.88 -4.33
CA ILE A 525 -26.23 -3.76 -4.04
C ILE A 525 -25.16 -2.98 -3.26
N SER A 526 -24.81 -3.40 -2.05
CA SER A 526 -23.72 -2.80 -1.28
C SER A 526 -22.39 -3.44 -1.64
N ALA A 527 -21.37 -2.61 -1.79
CA ALA A 527 -19.99 -3.04 -1.93
C ALA A 527 -19.20 -2.56 -0.70
N VAL A 528 -18.48 -3.46 -0.05
CA VAL A 528 -17.50 -3.15 0.99
C VAL A 528 -16.12 -3.30 0.36
N ALA A 529 -15.15 -2.42 0.61
CA ALA A 529 -13.79 -2.57 0.05
C ALA A 529 -12.84 -3.31 1.01
N SER A 530 -11.71 -3.79 0.48
CA SER A 530 -10.68 -4.50 1.25
C SER A 530 -9.26 -4.21 0.76
N PHE A 531 -8.28 -4.64 1.55
CA PHE A 531 -6.86 -4.68 1.17
C PHE A 531 -6.43 -6.13 0.97
N GLN A 532 -5.62 -6.37 -0.07
CA GLN A 532 -4.98 -7.65 -0.39
C GLN A 532 -3.48 -7.60 -0.13
#